data_AF-A0A7V1WB18-F1
#
_entry.id   AF-A0A7V1WB18-F1
#
_cell.length_a   1.000
_cell.length_b   1.000
_cell.length_c   1.000
_cell.angle_alpha   90.00
_cell.angle_beta   90.00
_cell.angle_gamma   90.00
#
_symmetry.space_group_name_H-M   'P 1'
#
loop_
_entity.id
_entity.type
_entity.pdbx_description
1 polymer ?
#
loop_
_entity_poly.entity_id
_entity_poly.type
_entity_poly.pdbx_seq_one_letter_code
_entity_poly.pdbx_strand_id
1 'polypeptide(L)'
;MRTSSKVILGAAALLAVFLIVVYIPLKTGSQPEFTEKDAHKMLGDLAAAFARESVDGVLSFAAPDAKIAGRNLRIIHTYLRRAFHSTRNLQVEFRDPVY
;
A
#
# COMPACT_ATOMS: atom_id res chain seq x y z
N MET A 1 17.81 0.90 51.17
CA MET A 1 17.79 0.72 49.70
C MET A 1 16.47 1.18 49.08
N ARG A 2 16.02 2.44 49.21
CA ARG A 2 14.65 2.83 48.79
C ARG A 2 14.51 4.14 47.99
N THR A 3 15.62 4.78 47.62
CA THR A 3 15.60 6.15 47.05
C THR A 3 16.06 6.24 45.59
N SER A 4 16.85 5.30 45.06
CA SER A 4 17.34 5.40 43.66
C SER A 4 16.38 4.90 42.58
N SER A 5 15.41 4.04 42.90
CA SER A 5 14.54 3.44 41.87
C SER A 5 13.56 4.43 41.22
N LYS A 6 13.22 5.53 41.91
CA LYS A 6 12.29 6.55 41.37
C LYS A 6 12.94 7.46 40.34
N VAL A 7 14.24 7.73 40.49
CA VAL A 7 15.00 8.59 39.57
C VAL A 7 15.20 7.90 38.22
N ILE A 8 15.48 6.59 38.24
CA ILE A 8 15.64 5.78 37.03
C ILE A 8 14.31 5.69 36.25
N LEU A 9 13.19 5.54 36.97
CA LEU A 9 11.87 5.48 36.34
C LEU A 9 11.49 6.82 35.67
N GLY A 10 11.80 7.94 36.33
CA GLY A 10 11.57 9.27 35.76
C GLY A 10 12.43 9.56 34.51
N ALA A 11 13.70 9.16 34.54
CA ALA A 11 14.59 9.30 33.39
C ALA A 11 14.15 8.42 32.19
N ALA A 12 13.69 7.19 32.45
CA ALA A 12 13.17 6.31 31.41
C ALA A 12 11.88 6.85 30.78
N ALA A 13 10.98 7.44 31.57
CA ALA A 13 9.76 8.06 31.07
C ALA A 13 10.07 9.29 30.18
N LEU A 14 11.02 10.13 30.57
CA LEU A 14 11.46 11.28 29.76
C LEU A 14 12.09 10.84 28.44
N LEU A 15 12.93 9.79 28.44
CA LEU A 15 13.50 9.21 27.22
C LEU A 15 12.43 8.62 26.30
N ALA A 16 11.41 7.96 26.86
CA ALA A 16 10.30 7.41 26.08
C ALA A 16 9.47 8.52 25.42
N VAL A 17 9.18 9.60 26.15
CA VAL A 17 8.46 10.77 25.59
C VAL A 17 9.30 11.44 24.49
N PHE A 18 10.60 11.61 24.70
CA PHE A 18 11.50 12.17 23.71
C PHE A 18 11.55 11.32 22.42
N LEU A 19 11.64 9.98 22.57
CA LEU A 19 11.58 9.06 21.44
C LEU A 19 10.25 9.18 20.68
N ILE A 20 9.11 9.28 21.37
CA ILE A 20 7.80 9.43 20.73
C ILE A 20 7.72 10.75 19.94
N VAL A 21 8.18 11.86 20.52
CA VAL A 21 8.13 13.19 19.89
C VAL A 21 9.05 13.30 18.68
N VAL A 22 10.21 12.64 18.68
CA VAL A 22 11.14 12.63 17.52
C VAL A 22 10.69 11.63 16.45
N TYR A 23 10.19 10.45 16.85
CA TYR A 23 9.91 9.36 15.92
C TYR A 23 8.61 9.52 15.14
N ILE A 24 7.58 10.14 15.73
CA ILE A 24 6.30 10.40 15.04
C ILE A 24 6.48 11.34 13.83
N PRO A 25 7.06 12.56 13.93
CA PRO A 25 7.17 13.48 12.80
C PRO A 25 8.11 12.99 11.70
N LEU A 26 9.09 12.13 12.00
CA LEU A 26 9.93 11.48 10.98
C LEU A 26 9.13 10.55 10.07
N LYS A 27 8.07 9.90 10.59
CA LYS A 27 7.17 9.05 9.79
C LYS A 27 6.10 9.83 9.04
N THR A 28 5.64 10.97 9.56
CA THR A 28 4.58 11.77 8.91
C THR A 28 5.09 12.74 7.85
N GLY A 29 6.37 13.17 7.91
CA GLY A 29 6.92 14.18 7.00
C GLY A 29 7.51 13.68 5.68
N SER A 30 7.35 12.40 5.33
CA SER A 30 8.16 11.78 4.26
C SER A 30 7.42 10.82 3.34
N GLN A 31 6.09 10.93 3.24
CA GLN A 31 5.41 10.32 2.09
C GLN A 31 5.48 11.32 0.93
N PRO A 32 6.17 10.98 -0.19
CA PRO A 32 6.22 11.87 -1.34
C PRO A 32 4.80 12.18 -1.81
N GLU A 33 4.52 13.44 -2.12
CA GLU A 33 3.24 13.82 -2.71
C GLU A 33 3.01 12.98 -3.97
N PHE A 34 1.87 12.29 -4.02
CA PHE A 34 1.52 11.46 -5.17
C PHE A 34 1.21 12.37 -6.36
N THR A 35 2.15 12.46 -7.30
CA THR A 35 2.04 13.37 -8.44
C THR A 35 1.20 12.77 -9.57
N GLU A 36 0.74 13.60 -10.49
CA GLU A 36 0.08 13.15 -11.72
C GLU A 36 0.98 12.21 -12.54
N LYS A 37 2.30 12.43 -12.51
CA LYS A 37 3.27 11.55 -13.16
C LYS A 37 3.32 10.16 -12.51
N ASP A 38 3.19 10.10 -11.19
CA ASP A 38 3.14 8.83 -10.45
C ASP A 38 1.83 8.09 -10.72
N ALA A 39 0.72 8.81 -10.85
CA ALA A 39 -0.57 8.25 -11.25
C ALA A 39 -0.50 7.62 -12.66
N HIS A 40 0.02 8.36 -13.65
CA HIS A 40 0.20 7.84 -15.00
C HIS A 40 1.11 6.62 -15.04
N LYS A 41 2.22 6.65 -14.29
CA LYS A 41 3.13 5.52 -14.19
C LYS A 41 2.45 4.30 -13.56
N MET A 42 1.71 4.50 -12.47
CA MET A 42 0.96 3.44 -11.80
C MET A 42 -0.07 2.80 -12.72
N LEU A 43 -0.84 3.61 -13.47
CA LEU A 43 -1.81 3.13 -14.46
C LEU A 43 -1.12 2.39 -15.62
N GLY A 44 0.03 2.88 -16.09
CA GLY A 44 0.83 2.21 -17.11
C GLY A 44 1.36 0.85 -16.65
N ASP A 45 1.89 0.78 -15.44
CA ASP A 45 2.39 -0.46 -14.83
C ASP A 45 1.24 -1.46 -14.60
N LEU A 46 0.04 -0.98 -14.21
CA LEU A 46 -1.16 -1.80 -14.09
C LEU A 46 -1.61 -2.35 -15.46
N ALA A 47 -1.66 -1.51 -16.51
CA ALA A 47 -1.98 -1.96 -17.87
C ALA A 47 -0.98 -3.03 -18.35
N ALA A 48 0.31 -2.84 -18.07
CA ALA A 48 1.34 -3.80 -18.41
C ALA A 48 1.17 -5.13 -17.65
N ALA A 49 0.76 -5.09 -16.37
CA ALA A 49 0.45 -6.30 -15.60
C ALA A 49 -0.73 -7.08 -16.19
N PHE A 50 -1.77 -6.38 -16.66
CA PHE A 50 -2.90 -6.98 -17.39
C PHE A 50 -2.47 -7.59 -18.73
N ALA A 51 -1.65 -6.89 -19.51
CA ALA A 51 -1.15 -7.37 -20.80
C ALA A 51 -0.22 -8.61 -20.66
N ARG A 52 0.50 -8.70 -19.54
CA ARG A 52 1.34 -9.86 -19.18
C ARG A 52 0.57 -10.97 -18.46
N GLU A 53 -0.74 -10.81 -18.28
CA GLU A 53 -1.60 -11.77 -17.57
C GLU A 53 -1.09 -12.09 -16.14
N SER A 54 -0.44 -11.12 -15.49
CA SER A 54 0.15 -11.29 -14.17
C SER A 54 -0.86 -10.97 -13.08
N VAL A 55 -1.48 -12.01 -12.50
CA VAL A 55 -2.45 -11.85 -11.40
C VAL A 55 -1.81 -11.14 -10.20
N ASP A 56 -0.61 -11.57 -9.82
CA ASP A 56 0.10 -10.98 -8.67
C ASP A 56 0.54 -9.54 -8.96
N GLY A 57 0.88 -9.22 -10.22
CA GLY A 57 1.19 -7.86 -10.66
C GLY A 57 -0.02 -6.92 -10.67
N VAL A 58 -1.23 -7.43 -10.92
CA VAL A 58 -2.47 -6.63 -10.80
C VAL A 58 -2.84 -6.42 -9.33
N LEU A 59 -2.69 -7.46 -8.51
CA LEU A 59 -3.08 -7.41 -7.10
C LEU A 59 -2.07 -6.70 -6.20
N SER A 60 -0.82 -6.48 -6.64
CA SER A 60 0.17 -5.69 -5.90
C SER A 60 -0.24 -4.23 -5.71
N PHE A 61 -1.13 -3.71 -6.56
CA PHE A 61 -1.69 -2.37 -6.44
C PHE A 61 -2.88 -2.31 -5.47
N ALA A 62 -3.38 -3.44 -4.99
CA ALA A 62 -4.45 -3.50 -4.00
C ALA A 62 -3.88 -3.53 -2.57
N ALA A 63 -4.53 -2.82 -1.64
CA ALA A 63 -4.20 -2.94 -0.22
C ALA A 63 -4.42 -4.39 0.27
N PRO A 64 -3.61 -4.94 1.19
CA PRO A 64 -3.69 -6.34 1.62
C PRO A 64 -5.07 -6.78 2.17
N ASP A 65 -5.83 -5.83 2.69
CA ASP A 65 -7.17 -5.99 3.25
C ASP A 65 -8.30 -5.44 2.34
N ALA A 66 -7.95 -5.02 1.12
CA ALA A 66 -8.90 -4.47 0.17
C ALA A 66 -10.05 -5.46 -0.12
N LYS A 67 -11.27 -4.94 -0.10
CA LYS A 67 -12.47 -5.65 -0.55
C LYS A 67 -12.88 -5.12 -1.91
N ILE A 68 -12.84 -5.97 -2.93
CA ILE A 68 -13.25 -5.63 -4.29
C ILE A 68 -14.61 -6.27 -4.54
N ALA A 69 -15.63 -5.47 -4.81
CA ALA A 69 -17.02 -5.94 -4.96
C ALA A 69 -17.49 -6.83 -3.78
N GLY A 70 -17.12 -6.46 -2.55
CA GLY A 70 -17.46 -7.20 -1.33
C GLY A 70 -16.68 -8.51 -1.12
N ARG A 71 -15.71 -8.84 -1.98
CA ARG A 71 -14.92 -10.08 -1.91
C ARG A 71 -13.50 -9.79 -1.44
N ASN A 72 -12.90 -10.74 -0.72
CA ASN A 72 -11.51 -10.66 -0.31
C ASN A 72 -10.56 -10.91 -1.50
N LEU A 73 -9.31 -10.47 -1.36
CA LEU A 73 -8.28 -10.62 -2.40
C LEU A 73 -8.03 -12.05 -2.85
N ARG A 74 -8.16 -13.04 -1.95
CA ARG A 74 -7.96 -14.46 -2.28
C ARG A 74 -8.98 -14.96 -3.30
N ILE A 75 -10.23 -14.56 -3.13
CA ILE A 75 -11.32 -14.88 -4.06
C ILE A 75 -11.07 -14.17 -5.40
N ILE A 76 -10.66 -12.90 -5.36
CA ILE A 76 -10.36 -12.11 -6.56
C ILE A 76 -9.17 -12.70 -7.34
N HIS A 77 -8.12 -13.15 -6.65
CA HIS A 77 -6.97 -13.84 -7.26
C HIS A 77 -7.42 -15.04 -8.09
N THR A 78 -8.30 -15.87 -7.51
CA THR A 78 -8.83 -17.04 -8.19
C THR A 78 -9.63 -16.66 -9.44
N TYR A 79 -10.43 -15.60 -9.37
CA TYR A 79 -11.21 -15.13 -10.52
C TYR A 79 -10.35 -14.51 -11.62
N LEU A 80 -9.39 -13.66 -11.25
CA LEU A 80 -8.45 -13.06 -12.20
C LEU A 80 -7.62 -14.12 -12.92
N ARG A 81 -7.13 -15.12 -12.18
CA ARG A 81 -6.40 -16.25 -12.77
C ARG A 81 -7.23 -17.00 -13.80
N ARG A 82 -8.50 -17.26 -13.50
CA ARG A 82 -9.42 -17.91 -14.45
C ARG A 82 -9.71 -17.00 -15.65
N ALA A 83 -9.90 -15.70 -15.44
CA ALA A 83 -10.18 -14.74 -16.49
C ALA A 83 -9.00 -14.63 -17.48
N PHE A 84 -7.76 -14.56 -16.98
CA PHE A 84 -6.57 -14.55 -17.83
C PHE A 84 -6.39 -15.85 -18.60
N HIS A 85 -6.59 -17.00 -17.97
CA HIS A 85 -6.54 -18.27 -18.68
C HIS A 85 -7.63 -18.39 -19.78
N SER A 86 -8.75 -17.69 -19.63
CA SER A 86 -9.88 -17.73 -20.56
C SER A 86 -9.78 -16.72 -21.70
N THR A 87 -8.94 -15.69 -21.57
CA THR A 87 -8.95 -14.55 -22.50
C THR A 87 -7.64 -14.51 -23.28
N ARG A 88 -7.72 -14.49 -24.60
CA ARG A 88 -6.54 -14.30 -25.46
C ARG A 88 -6.47 -12.84 -25.91
N ASN A 89 -5.27 -12.27 -25.92
CA ASN A 89 -4.99 -10.90 -26.38
C ASN A 89 -5.74 -9.83 -25.60
N LEU A 90 -5.60 -9.83 -24.28
CA LEU A 90 -6.19 -8.82 -23.41
C LEU A 90 -5.58 -7.44 -23.70
N GLN A 91 -6.38 -6.50 -24.20
CA GLN A 91 -5.98 -5.09 -24.35
C GLN A 91 -6.70 -4.25 -23.29
N VAL A 92 -5.93 -3.54 -22.47
CA VAL A 92 -6.45 -2.66 -21.42
C VAL A 92 -6.02 -1.24 -21.75
N GLU A 93 -6.99 -0.35 -21.84
CA GLU A 93 -6.79 1.08 -22.08
C GLU A 93 -7.48 1.85 -20.96
N PHE A 94 -6.71 2.72 -20.28
CA PHE A 94 -7.26 3.66 -19.32
C PHE A 94 -7.54 4.97 -20.05
N ARG A 95 -8.81 5.37 -20.09
CA ARG A 95 -9.23 6.66 -20.68
C ARG A 95 -9.75 7.54 -19.57
N ASP A 96 -9.41 8.82 -19.64
CA ASP A 96 -10.06 9.81 -18.78
C ASP A 96 -11.55 9.87 -19.12
N PRO A 97 -12.43 9.85 -18.10
CA PRO A 97 -13.81 10.22 -18.30
C PRO A 97 -13.83 11.73 -18.57
N VAL A 98 -13.77 12.10 -19.85
CA VAL A 98 -13.99 13.48 -20.28
C VAL A 98 -15.37 13.91 -19.76
N TYR A 99 -15.38 14.81 -18.78
CA TYR A 99 -16.56 15.52 -18.29
C TYR A 99 -16.50 16.97 -18.77
#